data_AF-A0A4U2ZYW7-F1
#
_entry.id   AF-A0A4U2ZYW7-F1
#
_cell.length_a   1.000
_cell.length_b   1.000
_cell.length_c   1.000
_cell.angle_alpha   90.00
_cell.angle_beta   90.00
_cell.angle_gamma   90.00
#
_symmetry.space_group_name_H-M   'P 1'
#
loop_
_entity.id
_entity.type
_entity.pdbx_description
1 polymer ?
#
loop_
_entity_poly.entity_id
_entity_poly.type
_entity_poly.pdbx_seq_one_letter_code
_entity_poly.pdbx_strand_id
1 'polypeptide(L)'
;KVYNDSKATNMLATEKALSAFTQPIVLLAGGLDRGNEFDDLIPYFKNVKAIVTFGQTAQKLVRAAEKAGLDTIESVDTLDEAVV
;
A
#
# COMPACT_ATOMS: atom_id res chain seq x y z
N LYS A 1 8.30 -8.18 -12.52
CA LYS A 1 9.48 -7.51 -11.90
C LYS A 1 9.06 -7.13 -10.49
N VAL A 2 9.85 -7.47 -9.47
CA VAL A 2 9.56 -7.14 -8.07
C VAL A 2 10.45 -5.97 -7.68
N TYR A 3 9.85 -4.92 -7.13
CA TYR A 3 10.56 -3.74 -6.62
C TYR A 3 10.39 -3.73 -5.11
N ASN A 4 11.48 -3.96 -4.37
CA ASN A 4 11.45 -3.93 -2.92
C ASN A 4 11.82 -2.53 -2.42
N ASP A 5 10.84 -1.81 -1.87
CA ASP A 5 11.01 -0.51 -1.23
C ASP A 5 10.77 -0.58 0.29
N SER A 6 11.26 -1.63 0.95
CA SER A 6 11.10 -1.85 2.41
C SER A 6 11.73 -0.76 3.30
N LYS A 7 12.41 0.23 2.72
CA LYS A 7 12.93 1.43 3.42
C LYS A 7 11.97 2.62 3.39
N ALA A 8 10.84 2.53 2.69
CA ALA A 8 9.75 3.51 2.79
C ALA A 8 9.01 3.37 4.14
N THR A 9 9.69 3.74 5.23
CA THR A 9 9.16 3.61 6.59
C THR A 9 8.24 4.78 7.00
N ASN A 10 7.91 5.67 6.07
CA ASN A 10 7.04 6.83 6.29
C ASN A 10 6.18 7.12 5.04
N MET A 11 5.06 7.80 5.26
CA MET A 11 4.03 8.07 4.25
C MET A 11 4.57 8.81 3.01
N LEU A 12 5.44 9.81 3.22
CA LEU A 12 6.04 10.61 2.14
C LEU A 12 6.90 9.76 1.18
N ALA A 13 7.59 8.73 1.70
CA ALA A 13 8.34 7.81 0.87
C ALA A 13 7.41 6.98 -0.04
N THR A 14 6.31 6.49 0.52
CA THR A 14 5.28 5.76 -0.24
C THR A 14 4.63 6.63 -1.32
N GLU A 15 4.29 7.90 -1.02
CA GLU A 15 3.76 8.85 -2.01
C GLU A 15 4.72 9.06 -3.19
N LYS A 16 6.02 9.25 -2.90
CA LYS A 16 7.05 9.38 -3.93
C LYS A 16 7.21 8.12 -4.76
N ALA A 17 7.17 6.95 -4.13
CA ALA A 17 7.24 5.68 -4.84
C ALA A 17 6.04 5.52 -5.78
N LEU A 18 4.82 5.71 -5.28
CA LEU A 18 3.58 5.57 -6.07
C LEU A 18 3.50 6.57 -7.22
N SER A 19 3.91 7.82 -7.00
CA SER A 19 3.91 8.85 -8.05
C SER A 19 4.94 8.59 -9.17
N ALA A 20 5.98 7.81 -8.92
CA ALA A 20 6.99 7.46 -9.91
C ALA A 20 6.53 6.39 -10.91
N PHE A 21 5.52 5.59 -10.57
CA PHE A 21 5.00 4.56 -11.46
C PHE A 21 4.01 5.16 -12.46
N THR A 22 4.27 4.95 -13.76
CA THR A 22 3.38 5.32 -14.87
C THR A 22 2.58 4.14 -15.40
N GLN A 23 2.86 2.93 -14.93
CA GLN A 23 2.19 1.69 -15.29
C GLN A 23 1.50 1.09 -14.05
N PRO A 24 0.39 0.33 -14.21
CA PRO A 24 -0.29 -0.29 -13.09
C PRO A 24 0.62 -1.24 -12.31
N ILE A 25 0.63 -1.13 -10.97
CA ILE A 25 1.42 -1.96 -10.07
C ILE A 25 0.54 -2.74 -9.08
N VAL A 26 1.12 -3.78 -8.48
CA VAL A 26 0.61 -4.39 -7.25
C VAL A 26 1.40 -3.81 -6.08
N LEU A 27 0.72 -3.20 -5.12
CA LEU A 27 1.32 -2.57 -3.95
C LEU A 27 1.28 -3.52 -2.76
N LEU A 28 2.43 -3.79 -2.15
CA LEU A 28 2.50 -4.45 -0.85
C LEU A 28 2.76 -3.37 0.20
N ALA A 29 1.81 -3.12 1.10
CA ALA A 29 1.90 -2.03 2.06
C ALA A 29 1.40 -2.45 3.44
N GLY A 30 2.23 -2.25 4.46
CA GLY A 30 1.92 -2.72 5.80
C GLY A 30 3.05 -2.43 6.78
N GLY A 31 2.75 -2.53 8.08
CA GLY A 31 3.75 -2.30 9.12
C GLY A 31 3.17 -1.95 10.48
N LEU A 32 4.00 -1.32 11.31
CA LEU A 32 3.66 -0.89 12.66
C LEU A 32 2.80 0.38 12.63
N ASP A 33 1.70 0.41 13.38
CA ASP A 33 0.88 1.61 13.48
C ASP A 33 1.55 2.63 14.41
N ARG A 34 1.70 3.84 13.90
CA ARG A 34 2.28 4.98 14.63
C ARG A 34 1.26 6.08 14.90
N GLY A 35 -0.03 5.81 14.70
CA GLY A 35 -1.12 6.77 14.88
C GLY A 35 -1.41 7.62 13.65
N ASN A 36 -0.82 7.30 12.50
CA ASN A 36 -1.10 8.01 11.24
C ASN A 36 -2.34 7.40 10.55
N GLU A 37 -3.08 8.25 9.85
CA GLU A 37 -4.07 7.84 8.86
C GLU A 37 -3.43 7.80 7.45
N PHE A 38 -4.09 7.15 6.49
CA PHE A 38 -3.56 6.93 5.13
C PHE A 38 -4.43 7.55 4.03
N ASP A 39 -5.38 8.42 4.38
CA ASP A 39 -6.23 9.12 3.43
C ASP A 39 -5.43 9.96 2.42
N ASP A 40 -4.26 10.47 2.81
CA ASP A 40 -3.37 11.22 1.93
C ASP A 40 -2.80 10.36 0.77
N LEU A 41 -2.84 9.03 0.88
CA LEU A 41 -2.43 8.12 -0.19
C LEU A 41 -3.50 7.93 -1.28
N ILE A 42 -4.76 8.29 -1.02
CA ILE A 42 -5.90 8.08 -1.93
C ILE A 42 -5.61 8.59 -3.36
N PRO A 43 -5.09 9.82 -3.59
CA PRO A 43 -4.81 10.32 -4.93
C PRO A 43 -3.71 9.54 -5.67
N TYR A 44 -2.84 8.84 -4.93
CA TYR A 44 -1.70 8.12 -5.47
C TYR A 44 -2.01 6.67 -5.84
N PHE A 45 -3.17 6.15 -5.45
CA PHE A 45 -3.64 4.82 -5.82
C PHE A 45 -4.12 4.70 -7.27
N LYS A 46 -4.16 5.79 -8.05
CA LYS A 46 -4.55 5.77 -9.48
C LYS A 46 -3.81 4.74 -10.35
N ASN A 47 -2.56 4.42 -10.01
CA ASN A 47 -1.71 3.48 -10.73
C ASN A 47 -1.53 2.16 -9.96
N VAL A 48 -2.33 1.92 -8.93
CA VAL A 48 -2.33 0.68 -8.15
C VAL A 48 -3.48 -0.18 -8.64
N LYS A 49 -3.15 -1.31 -9.28
CA LYS A 49 -4.11 -2.29 -9.77
C LYS A 49 -4.67 -3.14 -8.64
N ALA A 50 -3.81 -3.49 -7.68
CA ALA A 50 -4.17 -4.29 -6.52
C ALA A 50 -3.27 -3.89 -5.35
N ILE A 51 -3.78 -4.06 -4.13
CA ILE A 51 -3.01 -3.85 -2.90
C ILE A 51 -3.11 -5.08 -2.01
N VAL A 52 -1.98 -5.50 -1.47
CA VAL A 52 -1.87 -6.51 -0.42
C VAL A 52 -1.37 -5.80 0.84
N THR A 53 -2.15 -5.87 1.91
CA THR A 53 -1.85 -5.20 3.17
C THR A 53 -1.49 -6.18 4.27
N PHE A 54 -0.67 -5.73 5.22
CA PHE A 54 -0.22 -6.57 6.34
C PHE A 54 0.12 -5.74 7.58
N GLY A 55 0.22 -6.40 8.74
CA GLY A 55 0.56 -5.75 10.01
C GLY A 55 -0.52 -4.81 10.58
N GLN A 56 -0.14 -3.98 11.55
CA GLN A 56 -1.08 -3.15 12.32
C GLN A 56 -1.74 -2.04 11.47
N THR A 57 -1.08 -1.56 10.42
CA THR A 57 -1.63 -0.54 9.53
C THR A 57 -2.57 -1.10 8.46
N ALA A 58 -2.73 -2.43 8.36
CA ALA A 58 -3.46 -3.09 7.28
C ALA A 58 -4.88 -2.54 7.11
N GLN A 59 -5.66 -2.46 8.20
CA GLN A 59 -7.05 -1.99 8.13
C GLN A 59 -7.17 -0.53 7.66
N LYS A 60 -6.23 0.34 8.05
CA LYS A 60 -6.23 1.74 7.62
C LYS A 60 -5.91 1.87 6.14
N LEU A 61 -4.98 1.05 5.64
CA LEU A 61 -4.64 0.98 4.22
C LEU A 61 -5.77 0.41 3.37
N VAL A 62 -6.46 -0.63 3.87
CA VAL A 62 -7.68 -1.17 3.24
C VAL A 62 -8.72 -0.07 3.08
N ARG A 63 -9.02 0.67 4.16
CA ARG A 63 -9.97 1.78 4.11
C ARG A 63 -9.59 2.86 3.10
N ALA A 64 -8.30 3.21 3.00
CA ALA A 64 -7.82 4.18 2.02
C ALA A 64 -7.97 3.63 0.58
N ALA A 65 -7.66 2.35 0.37
CA ALA A 65 -7.79 1.69 -0.93
C ALA A 65 -9.27 1.59 -1.38
N GLU A 66 -10.18 1.23 -0.48
CA GLU A 66 -11.63 1.23 -0.73
C GLU A 66 -12.14 2.61 -1.11
N LYS A 67 -11.72 3.66 -0.38
CA LYS A 67 -12.08 5.05 -0.70
C LYS A 67 -11.53 5.51 -2.05
N ALA A 68 -10.39 4.98 -2.47
CA ALA A 68 -9.82 5.24 -3.78
C ALA A 68 -10.48 4.43 -4.91
N GLY A 69 -11.37 3.49 -4.58
CA GLY A 69 -12.08 2.65 -5.55
C GLY A 69 -11.22 1.50 -6.11
N LEU A 70 -10.31 0.94 -5.33
CA LEU A 70 -9.53 -0.21 -5.75
C LEU A 70 -10.38 -1.49 -5.77
N ASP A 71 -10.34 -2.21 -6.89
CA ASP A 71 -11.12 -3.44 -7.08
C ASP A 71 -10.53 -4.66 -6.35
N THR A 72 -9.21 -4.68 -6.15
CA THR A 72 -8.50 -5.83 -5.57
C THR A 72 -7.71 -5.39 -4.35
N ILE A 73 -8.20 -5.79 -3.18
CA ILE A 73 -7.63 -5.50 -1.87
C ILE A 73 -7.56 -6.81 -1.10
N GLU A 74 -6.37 -7.26 -0.74
CA GLU A 74 -6.16 -8.40 0.14
C GLU A 74 -5.43 -7.98 1.41
N SER A 75 -5.72 -8.65 2.52
CA SER A 75 -5.00 -8.50 3.78
C SER A 75 -4.47 -9.86 4.22
N VAL A 76 -3.19 -9.90 4.57
CA VAL A 76 -2.48 -11.10 5.03
C VAL A 76 -1.80 -10.84 6.37
N ASP A 77 -1.46 -11.89 7.10
CA ASP A 77 -0.91 -11.75 8.45
C ASP A 77 0.57 -11.35 8.40
N THR A 78 1.32 -11.79 7.38
CA THR A 78 2.76 -11.52 7.24
C THR A 78 3.17 -11.16 5.82
N LEU A 79 4.31 -10.47 5.68
CA LEU A 79 4.89 -10.15 4.37
C LEU A 79 5.22 -11.42 3.57
N ASP A 80 5.59 -12.51 4.23
CA ASP A 80 5.93 -13.78 3.57
C ASP A 80 4.72 -14.39 2.86
N GLU A 81 3.50 -14.17 3.37
CA GLU A 81 2.26 -14.55 2.70
C GLU A 81 1.92 -13.63 1.51
N ALA A 82 2.41 -12.39 1.51
CA ALA A 82 2.12 -11.41 0.46
C ALA A 82 2.93 -11.60 -0.83
N VAL A 83 4.00 -12.40 -0.81
CA VAL A 83 4.99 -12.50 -1.91
C VAL A 83 4.89 -13.83 -2.68
N VAL A 84 3.93 -14.70 -2.34
CA VAL A 84 3.79 -16.05 -2.92
C VAL A 84 3.02 -16.06 -4.24
#